data_AF-A0A382F772-F1
#
_entry.id   AF-A0A382F772-F1
#
_cell.length_a   1.000
_cell.length_b   1.000
_cell.length_c   1.000
_cell.angle_alpha   90.00
_cell.angle_beta   90.00
_cell.angle_gamma   90.00
#
_symmetry.space_group_name_H-M   'P 1'
#
loop_
_entity.id
_entity.type
_entity.pdbx_description
1 polymer ?
#
loop_
_entity_poly.entity_id
_entity_poly.type
_entity_poly.pdbx_seq_one_letter_code
_entity_poly.pdbx_strand_id
1 'polypeptide(L)'
;MVVQSKSLLYSAYALLFTFVGVTGLYIFLWADFLAVVQIVVYIGGILILIIFGIMLTNKITSVNISHTSMQKSVGAIVVLGLIGVLGYMVLKTPWIVLANSEPAETTKAIGRLLMMEYLLPFEAASLLLLGALIGATTLSRKEN
;
A
#
# COMPACT_ATOMS: atom_id res chain seq x y z
N MET A 1 8.73 8.31 -9.33
CA MET A 1 7.78 9.24 -9.97
C MET A 1 6.64 9.65 -9.05
N VAL A 2 6.00 8.72 -8.32
CA VAL A 2 4.87 9.00 -7.41
C VAL A 2 5.13 10.19 -6.47
N VAL A 3 6.29 10.21 -5.79
CA VAL A 3 6.65 11.25 -4.81
C VAL A 3 7.31 12.50 -5.40
N GLN A 4 7.67 12.48 -6.70
CA GLN A 4 8.39 13.58 -7.35
C GLN A 4 7.50 14.43 -8.26
N SER A 5 6.41 13.84 -8.79
CA SER A 5 5.51 14.53 -9.69
C SER A 5 4.73 15.63 -8.96
N LYS A 6 4.61 16.79 -9.62
CA LYS A 6 3.80 17.91 -9.13
C LYS A 6 2.31 17.75 -9.43
N SER A 7 1.97 16.89 -10.38
CA SER A 7 0.58 16.57 -10.72
C SER A 7 0.13 15.34 -9.94
N LEU A 8 -0.91 15.51 -9.11
CA LEU A 8 -1.51 14.43 -8.32
C LEU A 8 -2.03 13.29 -9.20
N LEU A 9 -2.59 13.62 -10.36
CA LEU A 9 -3.08 12.63 -11.31
C LEU A 9 -1.93 11.79 -11.89
N TYR A 10 -0.82 12.43 -12.25
CA TYR A 10 0.36 11.71 -12.75
C TYR A 10 1.01 10.86 -11.64
N SER A 11 1.01 11.35 -10.39
CA SER A 11 1.42 10.55 -9.23
C SER A 11 0.55 9.31 -9.04
N ALA A 12 -0.77 9.43 -9.21
CA ALA A 12 -1.71 8.31 -9.09
C ALA A 12 -1.50 7.27 -10.21
N TYR A 13 -1.30 7.69 -11.46
CA TYR A 13 -0.93 6.76 -12.53
C TYR A 13 0.43 6.09 -12.31
N ALA A 14 1.42 6.82 -11.80
CA ALA A 14 2.70 6.22 -11.44
C ALA A 14 2.55 5.18 -10.30
N LEU A 15 1.60 5.40 -9.38
CA LEU A 15 1.31 4.46 -8.29
C LEU A 15 0.67 3.17 -8.81
N LEU A 16 -0.16 3.25 -9.86
CA LEU A 16 -0.68 2.08 -10.57
C LEU A 16 0.46 1.15 -11.01
N PHE A 17 1.46 1.70 -11.70
CA PHE A 17 2.62 0.93 -12.14
C PHE A 17 3.38 0.31 -10.97
N THR A 18 3.51 1.01 -9.84
CA THR A 18 4.11 0.45 -8.63
C THR A 18 3.30 -0.74 -8.10
N PHE A 19 1.97 -0.66 -8.01
CA PHE A 19 1.15 -1.78 -7.56
C PHE A 19 1.15 -2.97 -8.52
N VAL A 20 1.19 -2.72 -9.83
CA VAL A 20 1.37 -3.79 -10.83
C VAL A 20 2.75 -4.44 -10.66
N GLY A 21 3.80 -3.66 -10.43
CA GLY A 21 5.13 -4.18 -10.13
C GLY A 21 5.17 -5.06 -8.87
N VAL A 22 4.52 -4.63 -7.79
CA VAL A 22 4.39 -5.42 -6.55
C VAL A 22 3.60 -6.72 -6.79
N THR A 23 2.55 -6.65 -7.61
CA THR A 23 1.78 -7.84 -8.01
C THR A 23 2.67 -8.84 -8.75
N GLY A 24 3.51 -8.36 -9.68
CA GLY A 24 4.50 -9.18 -10.36
C GLY A 24 5.46 -9.86 -9.38
N LEU A 25 5.96 -9.12 -8.38
CA LEU A 25 6.80 -9.70 -7.32
C LEU A 25 6.06 -10.82 -6.57
N TYR A 26 4.79 -10.63 -6.18
CA TYR A 26 4.01 -11.69 -5.52
C TYR A 26 3.86 -12.94 -6.38
N ILE A 27 3.67 -12.80 -7.69
CA ILE A 27 3.62 -13.95 -8.61
C ILE A 27 4.98 -14.67 -8.64
N PHE A 28 6.09 -13.93 -8.71
CA PHE A 28 7.45 -14.52 -8.67
C PHE A 28 7.78 -15.20 -7.34
N LEU A 29 7.11 -14.81 -6.26
CA LEU A 29 7.24 -15.39 -4.92
C LEU A 29 6.23 -16.52 -4.65
N TRP A 30 5.54 -17.04 -5.67
CA TRP A 30 4.49 -18.06 -5.56
C TRP A 30 3.34 -17.69 -4.60
N ALA A 31 3.03 -16.39 -4.50
CA ALA A 31 1.97 -15.86 -3.65
C ALA A 31 0.76 -15.42 -4.50
N ASP A 32 0.12 -16.39 -5.17
CA ASP A 32 -1.01 -16.20 -6.09
C ASP A 32 -2.24 -15.56 -5.41
N PHE A 33 -2.64 -16.02 -4.22
CA PHE A 33 -3.75 -15.40 -3.49
C PHE A 33 -3.48 -13.92 -3.19
N LEU A 34 -2.28 -13.58 -2.70
CA LEU A 34 -1.90 -12.20 -2.42
C LEU A 34 -1.82 -11.35 -3.68
N ALA A 35 -1.33 -11.90 -4.79
CA ALA A 35 -1.30 -11.21 -6.08
C ALA A 35 -2.71 -10.80 -6.54
N VAL A 36 -3.68 -11.71 -6.45
CA VAL A 36 -5.08 -11.41 -6.82
C VAL A 36 -5.68 -10.36 -5.87
N VAL A 37 -5.48 -10.50 -4.57
CA VAL A 37 -5.95 -9.52 -3.57
C VAL A 37 -5.32 -8.15 -3.81
N GLN A 38 -4.04 -8.08 -4.21
CA GLN A 38 -3.35 -6.84 -4.55
C GLN A 38 -4.05 -6.10 -5.69
N ILE A 39 -4.43 -6.83 -6.74
CA ILE A 39 -5.16 -6.25 -7.87
C ILE A 39 -6.56 -5.81 -7.43
N VAL A 40 -7.33 -6.67 -6.77
CA VAL A 40 -8.74 -6.38 -6.43
C VAL A 40 -8.85 -5.22 -5.44
N VAL A 41 -8.07 -5.23 -4.36
CA VAL A 41 -8.20 -4.27 -3.26
C VAL A 41 -7.43 -2.99 -3.54
N TYR A 42 -6.14 -3.08 -3.87
CA TYR A 42 -5.32 -1.87 -4.04
C TYR A 42 -5.54 -1.20 -5.38
N ILE A 43 -5.55 -1.95 -6.48
CA ILE A 43 -5.78 -1.37 -7.81
C ILE A 43 -7.28 -1.13 -8.03
N GLY A 44 -8.14 -2.12 -7.77
CA GLY A 44 -9.58 -2.05 -8.05
C GLY A 44 -10.38 -1.21 -7.06
N GLY A 45 -10.02 -1.23 -5.78
CA GLY A 45 -10.71 -0.45 -4.75
C GLY A 45 -10.03 0.90 -4.48
N ILE A 46 -8.89 0.83 -3.79
CA ILE A 46 -8.25 1.99 -3.17
C ILE A 46 -7.76 3.00 -4.20
N LEU A 47 -7.02 2.56 -5.21
CA LEU A 47 -6.45 3.46 -6.22
C LEU A 47 -7.53 4.15 -7.04
N ILE A 48 -8.58 3.41 -7.44
CA ILE A 48 -9.72 3.97 -8.16
C ILE A 48 -10.44 5.03 -7.31
N LEU A 49 -10.71 4.76 -6.02
CA LEU A 49 -11.27 5.74 -5.09
C LEU A 49 -10.39 6.99 -4.94
N ILE A 50 -9.07 6.82 -4.85
CA ILE A 50 -8.12 7.94 -4.80
C ILE A 50 -8.20 8.78 -6.07
N ILE A 51 -8.20 8.16 -7.26
CA ILE A 51 -8.30 8.86 -8.54
C ILE A 51 -9.62 9.63 -8.61
N PHE A 52 -10.75 9.02 -8.23
CA PHE A 52 -12.03 9.72 -8.16
C PHE A 52 -12.00 10.91 -7.21
N GLY A 53 -11.42 10.75 -6.02
CA GLY A 53 -11.26 11.84 -5.04
C GLY A 53 -10.42 12.99 -5.59
N ILE A 54 -9.31 12.68 -6.26
CA ILE A 54 -8.45 13.68 -6.93
C ILE A 54 -9.23 14.40 -8.03
N MET A 55 -9.95 13.67 -8.89
CA MET A 55 -10.72 14.25 -9.99
C MET A 55 -11.85 15.16 -9.50
N LEU A 56 -12.55 14.79 -8.43
CA LEU A 56 -13.62 15.59 -7.82
C LEU A 56 -13.07 16.88 -7.18
N THR A 57 -11.84 16.84 -6.64
CA THR A 57 -11.21 17.94 -5.89
C THR A 57 -10.37 18.87 -6.79
N ASN A 58 -10.32 18.64 -8.11
CA ASN A 58 -9.34 19.21 -9.05
C ASN A 58 -9.45 20.73 -9.32
N LYS A 59 -9.94 21.53 -8.36
CA LYS A 59 -9.94 23.00 -8.38
C LYS A 59 -8.80 23.65 -7.58
N ILE A 60 -7.89 22.90 -6.96
CA ILE A 60 -6.76 23.47 -6.18
C ILE A 60 -5.44 23.28 -6.94
N THR A 61 -5.41 23.70 -8.20
CA THR A 61 -4.21 23.68 -9.05
C THR A 61 -3.39 24.94 -8.84
N SER A 62 -2.77 25.11 -7.65
CA SER A 62 -1.55 25.90 -7.46
C SER A 62 -1.24 26.17 -5.98
N VAL A 63 -1.22 25.16 -5.10
CA VAL A 63 -0.45 25.37 -3.86
C VAL A 63 1.02 25.14 -4.23
N ASN A 64 1.67 26.20 -4.71
CA ASN A 64 3.11 26.23 -4.90
C ASN A 64 3.74 26.30 -3.50
N ILE A 65 3.72 25.17 -2.78
CA ILE A 65 4.45 25.03 -1.52
C ILE A 65 5.92 24.99 -1.93
N SER A 66 6.54 26.16 -1.87
CA SER A 66 7.99 26.30 -1.82
C SER A 66 8.46 25.62 -0.54
N HIS A 67 8.58 24.30 -0.56
CA HIS A 67 9.37 23.60 0.43
C HIS A 67 10.77 24.17 0.33
N THR A 68 11.17 24.94 1.34
CA THR A 68 12.48 25.57 1.43
C THR A 68 13.53 24.50 1.19
N SER A 69 14.50 24.77 0.31
CA SER A 69 15.49 23.79 -0.15
C SER A 69 16.17 23.02 0.99
N MET A 70 16.29 23.64 2.16
CA MET A 70 16.86 23.04 3.38
C MET A 70 16.08 21.83 3.88
N GLN A 71 14.73 21.86 3.87
CA GLN A 71 13.90 20.74 4.35
C GLN A 71 14.03 19.51 3.44
N LYS A 72 14.20 19.72 2.13
CA LYS A 72 14.46 18.62 1.18
C LYS A 72 15.82 17.97 1.43
N SER A 73 16.86 18.77 1.69
CA SER A 73 18.21 18.25 1.98
C SER A 73 18.24 17.45 3.29
N VAL A 74 17.61 17.97 4.35
CA VAL A 74 17.51 17.24 5.63
C VAL A 74 16.73 15.94 5.45
N GLY A 75 15.60 15.97 4.74
CA GLY A 75 14.82 14.77 4.43
C GLY A 75 15.62 13.74 3.64
N ALA A 76 16.42 14.17 2.65
CA ALA A 76 17.28 13.28 1.88
C ALA A 76 18.35 12.61 2.75
N ILE A 77 18.97 13.33 3.68
CA ILE A 77 19.95 12.76 4.61
C ILE A 77 19.30 11.70 5.50
N VAL A 78 18.10 11.97 6.02
CA VAL A 78 17.36 11.01 6.85
C VAL A 78 17.00 9.74 6.06
N VAL A 79 16.50 9.90 4.83
CA VAL A 79 16.18 8.75 3.96
C VAL A 79 17.42 7.93 3.63
N LEU A 80 18.55 8.57 3.31
CA LEU A 80 19.81 7.87 3.05
C LEU A 80 20.34 7.16 4.28
N GLY A 81 20.25 7.78 5.46
CA GLY A 81 20.60 7.15 6.73
C GLY A 81 19.75 5.92 7.02
N LEU A 82 18.44 6.02 6.84
CA LEU A 82 17.51 4.90 7.03
C LEU A 82 17.78 3.76 6.05
N ILE A 83 17.98 4.06 4.75
CA ILE A 83 18.35 3.06 3.74
C ILE A 83 19.68 2.40 4.10
N GLY A 84 20.66 3.17 4.57
CA GLY A 84 21.96 2.65 5.01
C GLY A 84 21.84 1.67 6.19
N VAL A 85 21.05 2.03 7.21
CA VAL A 85 20.82 1.19 8.39
C VAL A 85 20.07 -0.09 8.00
N LEU A 86 18.98 0.02 7.24
CA LEU A 86 18.21 -1.14 6.77
C LEU A 86 19.05 -2.04 5.85
N GLY A 87 19.82 -1.45 4.95
CA GLY A 87 20.75 -2.18 4.07
C GLY A 87 21.81 -2.93 4.86
N TYR A 88 22.41 -2.28 5.86
CA TYR A 88 23.38 -2.93 6.75
C TYR A 88 22.74 -4.10 7.51
N MET A 89 21.54 -3.90 8.07
CA MET A 89 20.81 -4.94 8.77
C MET A 89 20.50 -6.13 7.85
N VAL A 90 20.03 -5.88 6.63
CA VAL A 90 19.72 -6.95 5.66
C VAL A 90 20.98 -7.73 5.26
N LEU A 91 22.12 -7.07 5.07
CA LEU A 91 23.36 -7.72 4.64
C LEU A 91 24.10 -8.46 5.77
N LYS A 92 23.95 -8.02 7.02
CA LYS A 92 24.66 -8.59 8.17
C LYS A 92 23.85 -9.62 8.95
N THR A 93 22.53 -9.64 8.79
CA THR A 93 21.69 -10.63 9.46
C THR A 93 21.91 -12.01 8.84
N PRO A 94 22.26 -13.04 9.62
CA PRO A 94 22.35 -14.41 9.13
C PRO A 94 20.94 -14.97 8.93
N TRP A 95 20.40 -14.83 7.73
CA TRP A 95 19.08 -15.35 7.37
C TRP A 95 19.08 -16.88 7.33
N ILE A 96 18.06 -17.50 7.93
CA ILE A 96 17.82 -18.92 7.80
C ILE A 96 17.13 -19.15 6.46
N VAL A 97 17.88 -19.64 5.46
CA VAL A 97 17.33 -19.97 4.14
C VAL A 97 16.99 -21.45 4.12
N LEU A 98 15.69 -21.75 4.08
CA LEU A 98 15.19 -23.11 3.87
C LEU A 98 14.99 -23.38 2.38
N ALA A 99 15.08 -24.65 1.99
CA ALA A 99 14.70 -25.08 0.64
C ALA A 99 13.19 -24.86 0.48
N ASN A 100 12.82 -23.82 -0.27
CA ASN A 100 11.43 -23.53 -0.56
C ASN A 100 11.00 -24.35 -1.78
N SER A 101 9.93 -25.12 -1.62
CA SER A 101 9.20 -25.74 -2.72
C SER A 101 7.99 -24.89 -3.05
N GLU A 102 7.60 -24.90 -4.33
CA GLU A 102 6.39 -24.23 -4.78
C GLU A 102 5.18 -24.78 -3.99
N PRO A 103 4.42 -23.92 -3.28
CA PRO A 103 3.23 -24.35 -2.56
C PRO A 103 2.19 -24.90 -3.54
N ALA A 104 1.66 -26.10 -3.27
CA ALA A 104 0.62 -26.69 -4.10
C ALA A 104 -0.70 -25.90 -4.08
N GLU A 105 -1.05 -25.34 -2.92
CA GLU A 105 -2.24 -24.50 -2.73
C GLU A 105 -1.98 -23.43 -1.66
N THR A 106 -2.06 -22.14 -2.01
CA THR A 106 -1.91 -21.04 -1.02
C THR A 106 -3.27 -20.59 -0.45
N THR A 107 -4.31 -20.54 -1.28
CA THR A 107 -5.63 -19.99 -0.92
C THR A 107 -6.25 -20.77 0.24
N LYS A 108 -6.22 -22.10 0.18
CA LYS A 108 -6.76 -22.97 1.24
C LYS A 108 -5.96 -22.83 2.54
N ALA A 109 -4.63 -22.75 2.45
CA ALA A 109 -3.76 -22.58 3.61
C ALA A 109 -4.04 -21.25 4.32
N ILE A 110 -4.09 -20.15 3.57
CA ILE A 110 -4.41 -18.82 4.11
C ILE A 110 -5.83 -18.78 4.69
N GLY A 111 -6.81 -19.37 4.01
CA GLY A 111 -8.18 -19.46 4.52
C GLY A 111 -8.26 -20.20 5.86
N ARG A 112 -7.52 -21.30 6.02
CA ARG A 112 -7.43 -22.02 7.29
C ARG A 112 -6.78 -21.17 8.38
N LEU A 113 -5.68 -20.48 8.05
CA LEU A 113 -5.00 -19.60 9.00
C LEU A 113 -5.94 -18.48 9.49
N LEU A 114 -6.69 -17.84 8.58
CA LEU A 114 -7.64 -16.78 8.93
C LEU A 114 -8.81 -17.28 9.79
N MET A 115 -9.29 -18.49 9.54
CA MET A 115 -10.46 -19.05 10.24
C MET A 115 -10.13 -19.75 11.56
N MET A 116 -8.88 -20.19 11.75
CA MET A 116 -8.49 -21.00 12.91
C MET A 116 -7.53 -20.26 13.83
N GLU A 117 -6.41 -19.75 13.30
CA GLU A 117 -5.31 -19.23 14.12
C GLU A 117 -5.39 -17.70 14.25
N TYR A 118 -5.70 -17.00 13.16
CA TYR A 118 -5.85 -15.55 13.11
C TYR A 118 -7.32 -15.11 13.14
N LEU A 119 -8.19 -15.90 13.77
CA LEU A 119 -9.61 -15.60 13.89
C LEU A 119 -9.87 -14.25 14.59
N LEU A 120 -9.19 -14.01 15.72
CA LEU A 120 -9.35 -12.75 16.48
C LEU A 120 -8.92 -11.51 15.67
N PRO A 121 -7.73 -11.47 15.03
CA PRO A 121 -7.38 -10.39 14.10
C PRO A 121 -8.37 -10.22 12.95
N PHE A 122 -8.91 -11.32 12.40
CA PHE A 122 -9.89 -11.27 11.32
C PHE A 122 -11.20 -10.61 11.77
N GLU A 123 -11.72 -10.98 12.95
CA GLU A 123 -12.89 -10.34 13.53
C GLU A 123 -12.63 -8.86 13.85
N ALA A 124 -11.47 -8.53 14.43
CA ALA A 124 -11.10 -7.14 14.71
C ALA A 124 -11.03 -6.30 13.43
N ALA A 125 -10.50 -6.84 12.34
CA ALA A 125 -10.50 -6.17 11.03
C ALA A 125 -11.92 -5.96 10.49
N SER A 126 -12.84 -6.93 10.67
CA SER A 126 -14.24 -6.79 10.26
C SER A 126 -14.96 -5.65 10.99
N LEU A 127 -14.73 -5.52 12.31
CA LEU A 127 -15.27 -4.43 13.12
C LEU A 127 -14.65 -3.08 12.75
N LEU A 128 -13.35 -3.07 12.45
CA LEU A 128 -12.67 -1.88 11.95
C LEU A 128 -13.28 -1.40 10.63
N LEU A 129 -13.54 -2.31 9.68
CA LEU A 129 -14.18 -1.98 8.41
C LEU A 129 -15.62 -1.49 8.58
N LEU A 130 -16.38 -2.11 9.49
CA LEU A 130 -17.71 -1.63 9.85
C LEU A 130 -17.65 -0.20 10.42
N GLY A 131 -16.74 0.05 11.36
CA GLY A 131 -16.51 1.38 11.93
C GLY A 131 -16.08 2.40 10.86
N ALA A 132 -15.20 2.00 9.94
CA ALA A 132 -14.76 2.85 8.83
C ALA A 132 -15.92 3.19 7.87
N LEU A 133 -16.80 2.23 7.55
CA LEU A 133 -18.00 2.46 6.74
C LEU A 133 -18.95 3.45 7.43
N ILE A 134 -19.24 3.24 8.72
CA ILE A 134 -20.10 4.15 9.50
C ILE A 134 -19.47 5.55 9.54
N GLY A 135 -18.17 5.66 9.84
CA GLY A 135 -17.47 6.94 9.88
C GLY A 135 -17.42 7.67 8.53
N ALA A 136 -17.17 6.94 7.44
CA ALA A 136 -17.14 7.53 6.10
C ALA A 136 -18.54 7.99 5.65
N THR A 137 -19.58 7.21 5.93
CA THR A 137 -20.96 7.55 5.56
C THR A 137 -21.52 8.72 6.37
N THR A 138 -21.21 8.81 7.67
CA THR A 138 -21.61 9.96 8.48
C THR A 138 -20.89 11.23 8.05
N LEU A 139 -19.60 11.16 7.73
CA LEU A 139 -18.81 12.30 7.24
C LEU A 139 -19.25 12.75 5.83
N SER A 140 -19.58 11.82 4.95
CA SER A 140 -20.02 12.13 3.59
C SER A 140 -21.46 12.66 3.53
N ARG A 141 -22.26 12.46 4.59
CA ARG A 141 -23.65 12.94 4.62
C ARG A 141 -23.66 14.44 4.79
N LYS A 142 -24.09 15.15 3.75
CA LYS A 142 -24.29 16.61 3.81
C LYS A 142 -25.43 16.90 4.80
N GLU A 143 -25.14 17.74 5.78
CA GLU A 143 -26.12 18.18 6.77
C GLU A 143 -27.22 18.95 6.03
N ASN A 144 -28.44 18.43 6.10
CA ASN A 144 -29.67 19.17 5.84
C ASN A 144 -30.32 19.42 7.19
#